data_AF-A0A7S1NDT2-F1
#
_entry.id   AF-A0A7S1NDT2-F1
#
_cell.length_a   1.000
_cell.length_b   1.000
_cell.length_c   1.000
_cell.angle_alpha   90.00
_cell.angle_beta   90.00
_cell.angle_gamma   90.00
#
_symmetry.space_group_name_H-M   'P 1'
#
loop_
_entity.id
_entity.type
_entity.pdbx_description
1 polymer ?
#
loop_
_entity_poly.entity_id
_entity_poly.type
_entity_poly.pdbx_seq_one_letter_code
_entity_poly.pdbx_strand_id
1 'polypeptide(L)'
;TQYGVLYITPVYRALSPPGSVAERQTKHGGYVNGVLRIGDLIGGENPWVELFMFDSSAENEAESLLFEDAAAVFQNITGKSSVTAREDLVALLDLQVADRTWTLVTRPKDTLFSRHISLSPTLWLFIVLFIGCLISGGILMMANKLALDAQLEV
;
A
#
# COMPACT_ATOMS: atom_id res chain seq x y z
N THR A 1 -18.25 -9.99 -0.24
CA THR A 1 -18.90 -9.28 -1.37
C THR A 1 -17.98 -9.35 -2.56
N GLN A 2 -18.48 -9.66 -3.75
CA GLN A 2 -17.65 -9.73 -4.97
C GLN A 2 -17.86 -8.47 -5.79
N TYR A 3 -16.78 -7.73 -6.05
CA TYR A 3 -16.81 -6.52 -6.85
C TYR A 3 -16.52 -6.85 -8.33
N GLY A 4 -17.19 -6.14 -9.23
CA GLY A 4 -17.13 -6.42 -10.65
C GLY A 4 -17.56 -5.21 -11.47
N VAL A 5 -17.11 -5.17 -12.72
CA VAL A 5 -17.47 -4.16 -13.71
C VAL A 5 -18.23 -4.83 -14.83
N LEU A 6 -19.32 -4.19 -15.26
CA LEU A 6 -20.10 -4.60 -16.41
C LEU A 6 -19.60 -3.86 -17.64
N TYR A 7 -19.03 -4.59 -18.59
CA TYR A 7 -18.68 -4.07 -19.91
C TYR A 7 -19.85 -4.32 -20.86
N ILE A 8 -20.31 -3.27 -21.55
CA ILE A 8 -21.39 -3.36 -22.53
C ILE A 8 -20.89 -2.73 -23.83
N THR A 9 -20.96 -3.48 -24.92
CA THR A 9 -20.63 -2.97 -26.26
C THR A 9 -21.82 -3.18 -27.22
N PRO A 10 -22.22 -2.15 -27.99
CA PRO A 10 -23.31 -2.28 -28.94
C PRO A 10 -22.88 -3.11 -30.17
N VAL A 11 -23.78 -3.98 -30.62
CA VAL A 11 -23.64 -4.70 -31.89
C VAL A 11 -24.53 -4.03 -32.92
N TYR A 12 -23.97 -3.77 -34.11
CA TYR A 12 -24.69 -3.18 -35.23
C TYR A 12 -24.91 -4.21 -36.32
N ARG A 13 -26.06 -4.13 -37.01
CA ARG A 13 -26.43 -5.07 -38.09
C ARG A 13 -25.72 -4.76 -39.42
N ALA A 14 -24.87 -3.74 -39.48
CA ALA A 14 -24.16 -3.34 -40.70
C ALA A 14 -22.75 -3.90 -40.77
N LEU A 15 -22.28 -4.10 -42.00
CA LEU A 15 -20.92 -4.57 -42.32
C LEU A 15 -19.83 -3.55 -41.96
N SER A 16 -20.19 -2.28 -41.77
CA SER A 16 -19.29 -1.20 -41.38
C SER A 16 -19.79 -0.47 -40.12
N PRO A 17 -18.87 0.06 -39.28
CA PRO A 17 -19.24 0.85 -38.10
C PRO A 17 -20.07 2.08 -38.51
N PRO A 18 -21.22 2.35 -37.87
CA PRO A 18 -22.04 3.50 -38.20
C PRO A 18 -21.32 4.81 -37.85
N GLY A 19 -21.31 5.77 -38.77
CA GLY A 19 -20.56 7.03 -38.63
C GLY A 19 -21.29 8.09 -37.82
N SER A 20 -22.62 8.01 -37.70
CA SER A 20 -23.44 9.00 -36.99
C SER A 20 -24.32 8.37 -35.89
N VAL A 21 -24.77 9.19 -34.93
CA VAL A 21 -25.67 8.74 -33.85
C VAL A 21 -27.00 8.20 -34.41
N ALA A 22 -27.59 8.88 -35.39
CA ALA A 22 -28.82 8.44 -36.04
C ALA A 22 -28.64 7.09 -36.76
N GLU A 23 -27.48 6.89 -37.38
CA GLU A 23 -27.14 5.64 -38.04
C GLU A 23 -26.90 4.50 -37.03
N ARG A 24 -26.28 4.79 -35.89
CA ARG A 24 -26.11 3.81 -34.78
C ARG A 24 -27.46 3.35 -34.24
N GLN A 25 -28.42 4.26 -34.08
CA GLN A 25 -29.76 3.93 -33.57
C GLN A 25 -30.53 3.03 -34.55
N THR A 26 -30.55 3.39 -35.83
CA THR A 26 -31.29 2.64 -36.87
C THR A 26 -30.68 1.28 -37.16
N LYS A 27 -29.35 1.15 -37.05
CA LYS A 27 -28.62 -0.10 -37.31
C LYS A 27 -28.33 -0.91 -36.05
N HIS A 28 -28.87 -0.53 -34.90
CA HIS A 28 -28.65 -1.25 -33.64
C HIS A 28 -29.21 -2.67 -33.72
N GLY A 29 -28.37 -3.66 -33.46
CA GLY A 29 -28.71 -5.07 -33.47
C GLY A 29 -28.93 -5.66 -32.08
N GLY A 30 -28.32 -5.06 -31.06
CA GLY A 30 -28.36 -5.50 -29.67
C GLY A 30 -27.07 -5.12 -28.93
N TYR A 31 -26.83 -5.77 -27.79
CA TYR A 31 -25.64 -5.55 -26.97
C TYR A 31 -24.93 -6.87 -26.71
N VAL A 32 -23.60 -6.83 -26.69
CA VAL A 32 -22.77 -7.87 -26.06
C VAL A 32 -22.34 -7.33 -24.71
N ASN A 33 -22.50 -8.15 -23.67
CA ASN A 33 -22.06 -7.81 -22.34
C ASN A 33 -21.01 -8.80 -21.84
N GLY A 34 -20.13 -8.30 -20.98
CA GLY A 34 -19.14 -9.09 -20.26
C GLY A 34 -19.11 -8.64 -18.81
N VAL A 35 -19.10 -9.58 -17.88
CA VAL A 35 -18.91 -9.28 -16.46
C VAL A 35 -17.46 -9.59 -16.13
N LEU A 36 -16.73 -8.56 -15.74
CA LEU A 36 -15.35 -8.68 -15.28
C LEU A 36 -15.35 -8.60 -13.77
N ARG A 37 -15.00 -9.71 -13.11
CA ARG A 37 -14.78 -9.73 -11.67
C ARG A 37 -13.42 -9.14 -11.40
N ILE A 38 -13.37 -8.08 -10.59
CA ILE A 38 -12.12 -7.34 -10.37
C ILE A 38 -11.10 -8.23 -9.63
N GLY A 39 -11.57 -9.10 -8.72
CA GLY A 39 -10.71 -10.09 -8.06
C GLY A 39 -10.04 -11.07 -9.03
N ASP A 40 -10.67 -11.40 -10.17
CA ASP A 40 -10.09 -12.31 -11.15
C ASP A 40 -9.00 -11.62 -12.00
N LEU A 41 -9.05 -10.29 -12.12
CA LEU A 41 -8.11 -9.50 -12.93
C LEU A 41 -6.80 -9.18 -12.21
N ILE A 42 -6.86 -9.00 -10.90
CA ILE A 42 -5.74 -8.50 -10.09
C ILE A 42 -4.78 -9.63 -9.69
N GLY A 43 -5.25 -10.88 -9.72
CA GLY A 43 -4.50 -12.01 -9.19
C GLY A 43 -4.57 -12.05 -7.66
N GLY A 44 -4.32 -13.23 -7.09
CA GLY A 44 -4.56 -13.48 -5.67
C GLY A 44 -3.69 -12.67 -4.70
N GLU A 45 -3.98 -12.85 -3.41
CA GLU A 45 -3.40 -12.10 -2.30
C GLU A 45 -1.87 -11.97 -2.36
N ASN A 46 -1.40 -10.72 -2.26
CA ASN A 46 0.02 -10.43 -2.07
C ASN A 46 0.36 -10.36 -0.57
N PRO A 47 1.38 -11.09 -0.08
CA PRO A 47 1.73 -11.10 1.35
C PRO A 47 2.45 -9.84 1.81
N TRP A 48 2.88 -8.98 0.90
CA TRP A 48 3.71 -7.80 1.19
C TRP A 48 3.00 -6.48 0.94
N VAL A 49 2.06 -6.46 0.00
CA VAL A 49 1.43 -5.22 -0.46
C VAL A 49 -0.09 -5.38 -0.36
N GLU A 50 -0.75 -4.33 0.11
CA GLU A 50 -2.19 -4.18 -0.01
C GLU A 50 -2.50 -3.32 -1.23
N LEU A 51 -3.54 -3.72 -1.96
CA LEU A 51 -3.99 -3.04 -3.15
C LEU A 51 -5.43 -2.56 -2.98
N PHE A 52 -5.63 -1.29 -3.31
CA PHE A 52 -6.94 -0.66 -3.37
C PHE A 52 -7.18 -0.16 -4.79
N MET A 53 -8.42 -0.28 -5.26
CA MET A 53 -8.84 0.26 -6.55
C MET A 53 -10.05 1.18 -6.36
N PHE A 54 -9.98 2.36 -6.95
CA PHE A 54 -11.03 3.38 -6.89
C PHE A 54 -11.43 3.82 -8.30
N ASP A 55 -12.71 4.09 -8.53
CA ASP A 55 -13.14 4.86 -9.70
C ASP A 55 -13.06 6.36 -9.36
N SER A 56 -12.02 7.04 -9.83
CA SER A 56 -11.82 8.48 -9.61
C SER A 56 -12.72 9.34 -10.51
N SER A 57 -13.40 8.74 -11.48
CA SER A 57 -14.37 9.41 -12.36
C SER A 57 -15.82 9.25 -11.91
N ALA A 58 -16.08 8.51 -10.83
CA ALA A 58 -17.41 8.42 -10.24
C ALA A 58 -17.78 9.73 -9.54
N GLU A 59 -19.03 10.19 -9.72
CA GLU A 59 -19.55 11.46 -9.15
C GLU A 59 -19.37 11.58 -7.64
N ASN A 60 -19.28 10.44 -6.94
CA ASN A 60 -19.17 10.41 -5.49
C ASN A 60 -17.73 10.26 -4.97
N GLU A 61 -16.67 10.34 -5.79
CA GLU A 61 -15.23 10.22 -5.40
C GLU A 61 -14.88 9.00 -4.48
N ALA A 62 -15.83 8.10 -4.27
CA ALA A 62 -15.88 7.15 -3.14
C ALA A 62 -16.20 5.73 -3.56
N GLU A 63 -16.44 5.46 -4.85
CA GLU A 63 -16.73 4.11 -5.31
C GLU A 63 -15.44 3.30 -5.38
N SER A 64 -15.16 2.61 -4.28
CA SER A 64 -14.15 1.55 -4.22
C SER A 64 -14.60 0.40 -5.14
N LEU A 65 -13.79 0.12 -6.15
CA LEU A 65 -13.99 -0.96 -7.09
C LEU A 65 -13.42 -2.29 -6.58
N LEU A 66 -12.43 -2.25 -5.68
CA LEU A 66 -11.92 -3.43 -4.99
C LEU A 66 -11.18 -3.05 -3.70
N PHE A 67 -11.34 -3.93 -2.70
CA PHE A 67 -10.65 -3.92 -1.42
C PHE A 67 -10.22 -5.36 -1.11
N GLU A 68 -8.97 -5.72 -1.40
CA GLU A 68 -8.45 -7.03 -1.02
C GLU A 68 -7.96 -6.98 0.44
N ASP A 69 -8.47 -7.91 1.25
CA ASP A 69 -8.04 -8.28 2.61
C ASP A 69 -7.78 -7.17 3.66
N ALA A 70 -8.36 -5.98 3.48
CA ALA A 70 -8.37 -4.96 4.54
C ALA A 70 -9.70 -4.97 5.35
N ALA A 71 -10.55 -5.99 5.14
CA ALA A 71 -11.91 -6.09 5.69
C ALA A 71 -11.94 -6.08 7.23
N ALA A 72 -10.84 -6.46 7.87
CA ALA A 72 -10.68 -6.39 9.32
C ALA A 72 -10.15 -5.04 9.83
N VAL A 73 -9.42 -4.27 9.01
CA VAL A 73 -8.67 -3.10 9.48
C VAL A 73 -9.38 -1.78 9.17
N PHE A 74 -10.18 -1.70 8.09
CA PHE A 74 -10.74 -0.40 7.68
C PHE A 74 -12.16 -0.47 7.10
N GLN A 75 -13.15 -0.61 7.99
CA GLN A 75 -14.58 -0.45 7.65
C GLN A 75 -14.99 0.99 7.23
N ASN A 76 -14.06 1.96 7.25
CA ASN A 76 -14.32 3.40 7.08
C ASN A 76 -13.56 4.07 5.92
N ILE A 77 -13.02 3.31 4.95
CA ILE A 77 -12.38 3.89 3.76
C ILE A 77 -13.48 4.23 2.75
N THR A 78 -13.79 5.51 2.63
CA THR A 78 -14.83 6.04 1.73
C THR A 78 -14.24 6.76 0.51
N GLY A 79 -12.98 6.51 0.15
CA GLY A 79 -12.38 7.09 -1.06
C GLY A 79 -10.86 7.18 -1.03
N LYS A 80 -10.27 7.54 -2.19
CA LYS A 80 -8.81 7.65 -2.41
C LYS A 80 -8.11 8.47 -1.33
N SER A 81 -8.69 9.62 -0.99
CA SER A 81 -8.16 10.56 0.01
C SER A 81 -8.00 9.94 1.40
N SER A 82 -8.85 8.99 1.77
CA SER A 82 -8.77 8.32 3.08
C SER A 82 -7.61 7.33 3.20
N VAL A 83 -7.14 6.78 2.08
CA VAL A 83 -5.97 5.90 2.01
C VAL A 83 -4.69 6.72 1.95
N THR A 84 -4.66 7.76 1.12
CA THR A 84 -3.46 8.61 0.94
C THR A 84 -3.18 9.52 2.14
N ALA A 85 -4.17 9.81 2.99
CA ALA A 85 -4.00 10.67 4.15
C ALA A 85 -3.35 9.97 5.37
N ARG A 86 -3.26 8.65 5.37
CA ARG A 86 -2.87 7.88 6.58
C ARG A 86 -1.40 7.51 6.66
N GLU A 87 -0.65 7.46 5.57
CA GLU A 87 0.71 6.90 5.57
C GLU A 87 1.63 7.56 4.52
N ASP A 88 2.93 7.63 4.84
CA ASP A 88 3.97 8.29 4.03
C ASP A 88 4.43 7.49 2.80
N LEU A 89 4.05 6.21 2.69
CA LEU A 89 4.51 5.27 1.66
C LEU A 89 3.34 4.66 0.88
N VAL A 90 2.82 5.45 -0.05
CA VAL A 90 1.74 5.05 -0.95
C VAL A 90 2.22 5.22 -2.40
N ALA A 91 2.03 4.20 -3.23
CA ALA A 91 2.23 4.34 -4.67
C ALA A 91 0.88 4.34 -5.39
N LEU A 92 0.74 5.32 -6.29
CA LEU A 92 -0.48 5.65 -7.02
C LEU A 92 -0.27 5.41 -8.50
N LEU A 93 -1.24 4.76 -9.15
CA LEU A 93 -1.26 4.58 -10.60
C LEU A 93 -2.66 4.83 -11.13
N ASP A 94 -2.80 5.83 -11.99
CA ASP A 94 -4.05 6.11 -12.69
C ASP A 94 -4.09 5.34 -14.01
N LEU A 95 -5.20 4.65 -14.26
CA LEU A 95 -5.47 3.83 -15.43
C LEU A 95 -6.72 4.36 -16.13
N GLN A 96 -6.61 4.62 -17.43
CA GLN A 96 -7.75 4.97 -18.25
C GLN A 96 -8.44 3.70 -18.77
N VAL A 97 -9.67 3.46 -18.32
CA VAL A 97 -10.49 2.30 -18.72
C VAL A 97 -11.77 2.80 -19.36
N ALA A 98 -11.78 2.82 -20.70
CA ALA A 98 -12.82 3.44 -21.51
C ALA A 98 -13.04 4.93 -21.12
N ASP A 99 -14.24 5.29 -20.71
CA ASP A 99 -14.63 6.63 -20.27
C ASP A 99 -14.34 6.88 -18.78
N ARG A 100 -13.80 5.89 -18.07
CA ARG A 100 -13.52 5.95 -16.63
C ARG A 100 -12.03 6.04 -16.34
N THR A 101 -11.71 6.69 -15.24
CA THR A 101 -10.33 6.77 -14.71
C THR A 101 -10.28 6.01 -13.39
N TRP A 102 -9.58 4.90 -13.38
CA TRP A 102 -9.39 4.08 -12.19
C TRP A 102 -8.06 4.43 -11.53
N THR A 103 -8.03 4.59 -10.23
CA THR A 103 -6.79 4.74 -9.47
C THR A 103 -6.50 3.46 -8.72
N LEU A 104 -5.33 2.89 -8.95
CA LEU A 104 -4.71 1.88 -8.11
C LEU A 104 -3.89 2.55 -7.03
N VAL A 105 -4.10 2.13 -5.79
CA VAL A 105 -3.33 2.55 -4.62
C VAL A 105 -2.70 1.32 -4.02
N THR A 106 -1.37 1.32 -3.93
CA THR A 106 -0.62 0.25 -3.26
C THR A 106 0.04 0.77 -2.01
N ARG A 107 0.00 -0.03 -0.95
CA ARG A 107 0.75 0.23 0.28
C ARG A 107 1.41 -1.04 0.82
N PRO A 108 2.58 -0.95 1.45
CA PRO A 108 3.16 -2.07 2.17
C PRO A 108 2.27 -2.51 3.35
N LYS A 109 2.14 -3.81 3.58
CA LYS A 109 1.48 -4.36 4.79
C LYS A 109 2.31 -4.03 6.04
N ASP A 110 1.65 -3.73 7.17
CA ASP A 110 2.31 -3.47 8.48
C ASP A 110 3.25 -4.59 8.93
N THR A 111 3.01 -5.82 8.45
CA THR A 111 3.86 -7.00 8.70
C THR A 111 5.28 -6.86 8.14
N LEU A 112 5.50 -6.04 7.11
CA LEU A 112 6.83 -5.77 6.56
C LEU A 112 7.68 -4.94 7.53
N PHE A 113 7.11 -3.90 8.13
CA PHE A 113 7.84 -3.03 9.05
C PHE A 113 8.08 -3.69 10.40
N SER A 114 7.13 -4.51 10.87
CA SER A 114 7.26 -5.24 12.13
C SER A 114 8.25 -6.41 12.08
N ARG A 115 8.60 -6.94 10.89
CA ARG A 115 9.66 -7.95 10.76
C ARG A 115 11.08 -7.41 10.94
N HIS A 116 11.27 -6.10 10.86
CA HIS A 116 12.54 -5.44 11.12
C HIS A 116 12.52 -4.66 12.45
N ILE A 117 11.92 -5.25 13.49
CA ILE A 117 12.26 -4.90 14.87
C ILE A 117 13.69 -5.42 15.12
N SER A 118 14.65 -4.77 14.47
CA SER A 118 16.00 -4.66 15.00
C SER A 118 15.84 -4.13 16.42
N LEU A 119 16.54 -4.73 17.39
CA LEU A 119 16.73 -4.15 18.71
C LEU A 119 16.88 -2.64 18.54
N SER A 120 15.94 -1.88 19.12
CA SER A 120 15.79 -0.45 18.88
C SER A 120 17.18 0.22 18.89
N PRO A 121 17.51 1.11 17.94
CA PRO A 121 18.80 1.82 17.93
C PRO A 121 19.16 2.41 19.30
N THR A 122 18.13 2.81 20.06
CA THR A 122 18.23 3.28 21.43
C THR A 122 18.79 2.23 22.39
N LEU A 123 18.37 0.97 22.29
CA LEU A 123 18.87 -0.11 23.14
C LEU A 123 20.34 -0.43 22.82
N TRP A 124 20.72 -0.44 21.54
CA TRP A 124 22.12 -0.59 21.15
C TRP A 124 22.99 0.54 21.68
N LEU A 125 22.49 1.78 21.61
CA LEU A 125 23.15 2.93 22.20
C LEU A 125 23.37 2.74 23.71
N PHE A 126 22.36 2.28 24.44
CA PHE A 126 22.49 2.01 25.87
C PHE A 126 23.50 0.89 26.17
N ILE A 127 23.50 -0.19 25.39
CA ILE A 127 24.46 -1.29 25.57
C ILE A 127 25.90 -0.79 25.35
N VAL A 128 26.14 -0.07 24.25
CA VAL A 128 27.46 0.47 23.93
C VAL A 128 27.93 1.47 24.98
N LEU A 129 27.04 2.37 25.42
CA LEU A 129 27.33 3.35 26.46
C LEU A 129 27.66 2.66 27.79
N PHE A 130 26.87 1.66 28.18
CA PHE A 130 27.06 0.90 29.42
C PHE A 130 28.41 0.17 29.43
N ILE A 131 28.74 -0.52 28.34
CA ILE A 131 30.04 -1.20 28.18
C ILE A 131 31.18 -0.17 28.23
N GLY A 132 31.03 0.98 27.56
CA GLY A 132 32.00 2.07 27.60
C GLY A 132 32.24 2.60 29.02
N CYS A 133 31.18 2.77 29.81
CA CYS A 133 31.28 3.18 31.21
C CYS A 133 32.00 2.14 32.07
N LEU A 134 31.71 0.84 31.89
CA LEU A 134 32.38 -0.23 32.63
C LEU A 134 33.87 -0.28 32.34
N ILE A 135 34.27 -0.18 31.06
CA ILE A 135 35.68 -0.17 30.66
C ILE A 135 36.38 1.05 31.23
N SER A 136 35.79 2.24 31.09
CA SER A 136 36.38 3.49 31.59
C SER A 136 36.52 3.48 33.13
N GLY A 137 35.51 3.00 33.84
CA GLY A 137 35.54 2.83 35.30
C GLY A 137 36.59 1.81 35.74
N GLY A 138 36.71 0.68 35.05
CA GLY A 138 37.72 -0.34 35.31
C GLY A 138 39.15 0.17 35.13
N ILE A 139 39.41 0.91 34.04
CA ILE A 139 40.71 1.55 33.79
C ILE A 139 41.05 2.56 34.90
N LEU A 140 40.08 3.39 35.31
CA LEU A 140 40.28 4.38 36.36
C LEU A 140 40.56 3.72 37.72
N MET A 141 39.84 2.66 38.08
CA MET A 141 40.11 1.90 39.30
C MET A 141 41.49 1.25 39.29
N MET A 142 41.91 0.68 38.15
CA MET A 142 43.24 0.08 38.01
C MET A 142 44.35 1.13 38.12
N ALA A 143 44.18 2.29 37.47
CA ALA A 143 45.13 3.39 37.56
C ALA A 143 45.26 3.92 39.00
N ASN A 144 44.13 4.10 39.70
CA ASN A 144 44.12 4.54 41.09
C ASN A 144 44.79 3.53 42.02
N LYS A 145 44.58 2.22 41.80
CA LYS A 145 45.23 1.18 42.59
C LYS A 145 46.74 1.21 42.41
N LEU A 146 47.23 1.28 41.16
CA LEU A 146 48.66 1.37 40.87
C LEU A 146 49.32 2.62 41.47
N ALA A 147 48.63 3.76 41.43
CA ALA A 147 49.12 4.99 42.03
C ALA A 147 49.23 4.88 43.55
N LEU A 148 48.27 4.23 44.20
CA LEU A 148 48.28 4.00 45.65
C LEU A 148 49.41 3.03 46.06
N ASP A 149 49.57 1.93 45.33
CA ASP A 149 50.63 0.95 45.58
C ASP A 149 52.03 1.61 45.47
N ALA A 150 52.23 2.48 44.47
CA ALA A 150 53.47 3.23 44.29
C ALA A 150 53.77 4.26 45.41
N GLN A 151 52.74 4.77 46.11
CA GLN A 151 52.93 5.69 47.24
C GLN A 151 53.29 4.96 48.54
N LEU A 152 52.95 3.68 48.66
CA LEU A 152 53.22 2.87 49.86
C LEU A 152 54.63 2.26 49.86
N GLU A 153 55.31 2.24 48.71
CA GLU A 153 56.70 1.76 48.56
C GLU A 153 57.76 2.85 48.84
N VAL A 154 57.35 4.09 49.13
CA VAL A 154 58.22 5.24 49.46
C VAL A 154 58.19 5.54 50.95
#